data_AF-A0A924RIN3-F1
#
_entry.id   AF-A0A924RIN3-F1
#
_cell.length_a   1.000
_cell.length_b   1.000
_cell.length_c   1.000
_cell.angle_alpha   90.00
_cell.angle_beta   90.00
_cell.angle_gamma   90.00
#
_symmetry.space_group_name_H-M   'P 1'
#
loop_
_entity.id
_entity.type
_entity.pdbx_description
1 polymer ?
#
loop_
_entity_poly.entity_id
_entity_poly.type
_entity_poly.pdbx_seq_one_letter_code
_entity_poly.pdbx_strand_id
1 'polypeptide(L)'
;MVDPNDHVAFAELAEIVRAHAALGHEDESRPRAVADAEWALAEELAQSARAWYPLIELARLSVREDLDGAQRRLGIAVERDPSGRALAEALAMLRRAGMLDAALSLGVGHWRPREHVPEAGRELVQIAVQAGRIGEAKRHLAALEAHPDQGAVGDLRIDLDAMILSHDH
;
A
#
# COMPACT_ATOMS: atom_id res chain seq x y z
N MET A 1 -22.18 0.21 -11.80
CA MET A 1 -21.15 1.24 -11.56
C MET A 1 -19.88 0.49 -11.22
N VAL A 2 -18.80 0.70 -11.97
CA VAL A 2 -17.52 -0.01 -11.76
C VAL A 2 -16.97 0.35 -10.38
N ASP A 3 -16.39 -0.62 -9.68
CA ASP A 3 -15.70 -0.38 -8.40
C ASP A 3 -14.34 0.27 -8.68
N PRO A 4 -14.10 1.54 -8.28
CA PRO A 4 -12.81 2.20 -8.54
C PRO A 4 -11.66 1.60 -7.72
N ASN A 5 -11.96 0.67 -6.79
CA ASN A 5 -10.96 -0.04 -5.99
C ASN A 5 -10.67 -1.45 -6.51
N ASP A 6 -11.23 -1.82 -7.66
CA ASP A 6 -10.87 -3.06 -8.34
C ASP A 6 -9.47 -2.93 -8.96
N HIS A 7 -8.50 -3.47 -8.24
CA HIS A 7 -7.10 -3.59 -8.65
C HIS A 7 -6.89 -4.31 -10.00
N VAL A 8 -7.71 -5.31 -10.34
CA VAL A 8 -7.59 -6.03 -11.62
C VAL A 8 -8.05 -5.12 -12.76
N ALA A 9 -9.23 -4.51 -12.59
CA ALA A 9 -9.75 -3.57 -13.59
C ALA A 9 -8.81 -2.36 -13.78
N PHE A 10 -8.24 -1.83 -12.69
CA PHE A 10 -7.25 -0.76 -12.79
C PHE A 10 -6.02 -1.22 -13.59
N ALA A 11 -5.46 -2.39 -13.27
CA ALA A 11 -4.26 -2.89 -13.94
C ALA A 11 -4.48 -3.10 -15.44
N GLU A 12 -5.64 -3.66 -15.83
CA GLU A 12 -6.02 -3.84 -17.23
C GLU A 12 -6.13 -2.49 -17.97
N LEU A 13 -6.79 -1.50 -17.37
CA LEU A 13 -6.89 -0.16 -17.94
C LEU A 13 -5.53 0.53 -18.03
N ALA A 14 -4.67 0.36 -17.01
CA ALA A 14 -3.33 0.90 -16.98
C ALA A 14 -2.48 0.34 -18.13
N GLU A 15 -2.54 -0.97 -18.38
CA GLU A 15 -1.86 -1.59 -19.53
C GLU A 15 -2.34 -1.02 -20.86
N ILE A 16 -3.65 -0.82 -21.04
CA ILE A 16 -4.23 -0.27 -22.26
C ILE A 16 -3.73 1.16 -22.50
N VAL A 17 -3.78 2.04 -21.49
CA VAL A 17 -3.34 3.45 -21.66
C VAL A 17 -1.83 3.56 -21.86
N ARG A 18 -1.04 2.71 -21.18
CA ARG A 18 0.41 2.63 -21.39
C ARG A 18 0.75 2.18 -22.80
N ALA A 19 0.11 1.12 -23.29
CA ALA A 19 0.33 0.62 -24.65
C ALA A 19 -0.06 1.67 -25.70
N HIS A 20 -1.18 2.38 -25.50
CA HIS A 20 -1.59 3.44 -26.40
C HIS A 20 -0.60 4.62 -26.41
N ALA A 21 -0.17 5.08 -25.22
CA ALA A 21 0.83 6.13 -25.10
C ALA A 21 2.17 5.71 -25.73
N ALA A 22 2.56 4.45 -25.62
CA ALA A 22 3.82 3.97 -26.20
C ALA A 22 3.87 4.01 -27.74
N LEU A 23 2.71 3.79 -28.39
CA LEU A 23 2.60 3.78 -29.86
C LEU A 23 2.71 5.18 -30.49
N GLY A 24 2.35 6.23 -29.74
CA GLY A 24 2.34 7.61 -30.24
C GLY A 24 3.66 8.36 -30.09
N HIS A 25 4.69 7.75 -29.48
CA HIS A 25 5.89 8.44 -29.03
C HIS A 25 7.19 7.74 -29.45
N GLU A 26 8.19 8.55 -29.82
CA GLU A 26 9.56 8.12 -30.13
C GLU A 26 10.26 7.53 -28.89
N ASP A 27 11.31 6.73 -29.11
CA ASP A 27 11.97 5.93 -28.06
C ASP A 27 12.41 6.74 -26.83
N GLU A 28 12.92 7.97 -27.01
CA GLU A 28 13.38 8.82 -25.90
C GLU A 28 12.24 9.43 -25.07
N SER A 29 11.10 9.75 -25.68
CA SER A 29 9.94 10.36 -24.99
C SER A 29 8.95 9.32 -24.47
N ARG A 30 9.02 8.08 -24.98
CA ARG A 30 8.11 6.98 -24.64
C ARG A 30 7.99 6.72 -23.13
N PRO A 31 9.08 6.63 -22.33
CA PRO A 31 8.94 6.34 -20.90
C PRO A 31 8.13 7.40 -20.15
N ARG A 32 8.30 8.68 -20.53
CA ARG A 32 7.58 9.79 -19.92
C ARG A 32 6.10 9.78 -20.31
N ALA A 33 5.79 9.58 -21.59
CA ALA A 33 4.41 9.51 -22.08
C ALA A 33 3.62 8.37 -21.42
N VAL A 34 4.25 7.22 -21.22
CA VAL A 34 3.67 6.05 -20.54
C VAL A 34 3.35 6.39 -19.07
N ALA A 35 4.27 7.03 -18.36
CA ALA A 35 4.06 7.45 -16.97
C ALA A 35 2.96 8.53 -16.85
N ASP A 36 2.93 9.51 -17.76
CA ASP A 36 1.92 10.58 -17.77
C ASP A 36 0.52 10.00 -18.08
N ALA A 37 0.40 9.00 -18.95
CA ALA A 37 -0.87 8.33 -19.24
C ALA A 37 -1.43 7.55 -18.04
N GLU A 38 -0.56 6.81 -17.35
CA GLU A 38 -0.94 6.08 -16.13
C GLU A 38 -1.32 7.04 -14.99
N TRP A 39 -0.59 8.16 -14.86
CA TRP A 39 -0.93 9.23 -13.93
C TRP A 39 -2.33 9.79 -14.19
N ALA A 40 -2.62 10.15 -15.44
CA ALA A 40 -3.91 10.72 -15.83
C ALA A 40 -5.08 9.76 -15.56
N LEU A 41 -4.89 8.45 -15.83
CA LEU A 41 -5.88 7.41 -15.49
C LEU A 41 -6.16 7.39 -13.98
N ALA A 42 -5.11 7.39 -13.17
CA ALA A 42 -5.24 7.33 -11.72
C ALA A 42 -5.89 8.60 -11.16
N GLU A 43 -5.58 9.78 -11.70
CA GLU A 43 -6.23 11.05 -11.32
C GLU A 43 -7.72 11.05 -11.62
N GLU A 44 -8.11 10.61 -12.82
CA GLU A 44 -9.51 10.55 -13.22
C GLU A 44 -10.31 9.64 -12.29
N LEU A 45 -9.79 8.44 -12.00
CA LEU A 45 -10.46 7.49 -11.10
C LEU A 45 -10.48 7.97 -9.63
N ALA A 46 -9.47 8.72 -9.19
CA ALA A 46 -9.36 9.26 -7.83
C ALA A 46 -10.43 10.33 -7.50
N GLN A 47 -11.08 10.92 -8.51
CA GLN A 47 -12.16 11.90 -8.32
C GLN A 47 -13.36 11.33 -7.55
N SER A 48 -13.54 10.01 -7.59
CA SER A 48 -14.61 9.36 -6.81
C SER A 48 -14.29 9.39 -5.32
N ALA A 49 -15.22 9.87 -4.49
CA ALA A 49 -15.04 9.92 -3.04
C ALA A 49 -14.79 8.55 -2.37
N ARG A 50 -15.18 7.45 -3.04
CA ARG A 50 -14.95 6.07 -2.57
C ARG A 50 -13.65 5.43 -3.11
N ALA A 51 -12.93 6.12 -3.99
CA ALA A 51 -11.73 5.59 -4.61
C ALA A 51 -10.53 5.79 -3.69
N TRP A 52 -10.04 4.71 -3.10
CA TRP A 52 -8.78 4.70 -2.35
C TRP A 52 -7.64 4.08 -3.17
N TYR A 53 -7.92 3.08 -4.02
CA TYR A 53 -6.87 2.41 -4.79
C TYR A 53 -6.15 3.34 -5.78
N PRO A 54 -6.83 4.19 -6.58
CA PRO A 54 -6.15 5.11 -7.49
C PRO A 54 -5.26 6.13 -6.77
N LEU A 55 -5.60 6.51 -5.52
CA LEU A 55 -4.74 7.37 -4.70
C LEU A 55 -3.45 6.66 -4.29
N ILE A 56 -3.49 5.35 -4.05
CA ILE A 56 -2.30 4.53 -3.78
C ILE A 56 -1.44 4.44 -5.04
N GLU A 57 -2.04 4.29 -6.22
CA GLU A 57 -1.31 4.28 -7.49
C GLU A 57 -0.64 5.62 -7.79
N LEU A 58 -1.33 6.75 -7.58
CA LEU A 58 -0.71 8.08 -7.68
C LEU A 58 0.45 8.24 -6.69
N ALA A 59 0.29 7.75 -5.45
CA ALA A 59 1.37 7.76 -4.48
C ALA A 59 2.55 6.90 -4.94
N ARG A 60 2.32 5.71 -5.50
CA ARG A 60 3.37 4.83 -6.03
C ARG A 60 4.15 5.51 -7.16
N LEU A 61 3.47 6.19 -8.07
CA LEU A 61 4.10 6.91 -9.17
C LEU A 61 4.96 8.08 -8.68
N SER A 62 4.56 8.77 -7.60
CA SER A 62 5.28 9.95 -7.11
C SER A 62 6.28 9.69 -5.99
N VAL A 63 6.24 8.55 -5.30
CA VAL A 63 6.92 8.36 -3.99
C VAL A 63 8.42 8.66 -3.98
N ARG A 64 9.12 8.46 -5.11
CA ARG A 64 10.56 8.73 -5.23
C ARG A 64 10.90 10.19 -5.50
N GLU A 65 9.99 10.93 -6.10
CA GLU A 65 10.18 12.33 -6.52
C GLU A 65 9.49 13.32 -5.57
N ASP A 66 8.35 12.92 -4.99
CA ASP A 66 7.51 13.68 -4.08
C ASP A 66 6.92 12.75 -3.01
N LEU A 67 7.74 12.43 -2.01
CA LEU A 67 7.33 11.59 -0.87
C LEU A 67 6.23 12.25 -0.02
N ASP A 68 6.28 13.57 0.15
CA ASP A 68 5.29 14.28 0.96
C ASP A 68 3.91 14.26 0.28
N GLY A 69 3.86 14.49 -1.04
CA GLY A 69 2.64 14.36 -1.81
C GLY A 69 2.14 12.92 -1.90
N ALA A 70 3.03 11.93 -1.98
CA ALA A 70 2.65 10.52 -1.86
C ALA A 70 1.98 10.24 -0.51
N GLN A 71 2.59 10.66 0.60
CA GLN A 71 2.05 10.47 1.95
C GLN A 71 0.68 11.14 2.15
N ARG A 72 0.47 12.36 1.63
CA ARG A 72 -0.84 13.01 1.66
C ARG A 72 -1.91 12.18 0.96
N ARG A 73 -1.62 11.66 -0.24
CA ARG A 73 -2.56 10.80 -0.99
C ARG A 73 -2.84 9.49 -0.26
N LEU A 74 -1.83 8.87 0.34
CA LEU A 74 -1.99 7.65 1.14
C LEU A 74 -2.86 7.88 2.39
N GLY A 75 -2.69 9.00 3.09
CA GLY A 75 -3.56 9.36 4.22
C GLY A 75 -5.03 9.43 3.80
N ILE A 76 -5.31 10.13 2.69
CA ILE A 76 -6.67 10.22 2.14
C ILE A 76 -7.21 8.84 1.73
N ALA A 77 -6.37 7.98 1.12
CA ALA A 77 -6.78 6.63 0.74
C ALA A 77 -7.19 5.80 1.97
N VAL A 78 -6.40 5.87 3.04
CA VAL A 78 -6.68 5.17 4.31
C VAL A 78 -7.96 5.69 4.96
N GLU A 79 -8.19 7.00 4.96
CA GLU A 79 -9.42 7.60 5.50
C GLU A 79 -10.68 7.18 4.73
N ARG A 80 -10.56 6.91 3.42
CA ARG A 80 -11.68 6.45 2.57
C ARG A 80 -12.06 4.99 2.78
N ASP A 81 -11.22 4.21 3.46
CA ASP A 81 -11.46 2.79 3.69
C ASP A 81 -11.37 2.41 5.18
N PRO A 82 -12.52 2.33 5.89
CA PRO A 82 -12.55 1.94 7.29
C PRO A 82 -12.22 0.47 7.53
N SER A 83 -12.16 -0.37 6.48
CA SER A 83 -11.79 -1.78 6.63
C SER A 83 -10.29 -2.00 6.79
N GLY A 84 -9.47 -0.99 6.47
CA GLY A 84 -8.01 -1.08 6.53
C GLY A 84 -7.34 -1.84 5.38
N ARG A 85 -8.08 -2.18 4.31
CA ARG A 85 -7.50 -2.73 3.07
C ARG A 85 -6.61 -1.70 2.37
N ALA A 86 -7.05 -0.44 2.29
CA ALA A 86 -6.24 0.66 1.77
C ALA A 86 -4.97 0.84 2.59
N LEU A 87 -5.05 0.68 3.91
CA LEU A 87 -3.88 0.73 4.78
C LEU A 87 -2.93 -0.43 4.47
N ALA A 88 -3.42 -1.67 4.37
CA ALA A 88 -2.59 -2.83 4.01
C ALA A 88 -1.87 -2.61 2.66
N GLU A 89 -2.58 -2.15 1.63
CA GLU A 89 -1.99 -1.88 0.31
C GLU A 89 -0.98 -0.73 0.33
N ALA A 90 -1.28 0.35 1.05
CA ALA A 90 -0.38 1.49 1.20
C ALA A 90 0.92 1.10 1.90
N LEU A 91 0.83 0.29 2.97
CA LEU A 91 1.97 -0.23 3.71
C LEU A 91 2.82 -1.16 2.84
N ALA A 92 2.18 -2.10 2.12
CA ALA A 92 2.87 -2.99 1.20
C ALA A 92 3.60 -2.22 0.09
N MET A 93 2.96 -1.17 -0.47
CA MET A 93 3.56 -0.30 -1.48
C MET A 93 4.80 0.42 -0.94
N LEU A 94 4.68 1.10 0.21
CA LEU A 94 5.80 1.82 0.83
C LEU A 94 6.94 0.88 1.21
N ARG A 95 6.63 -0.32 1.71
CA ARG A 95 7.61 -1.35 2.04
C ARG A 95 8.42 -1.78 0.80
N ARG A 96 7.73 -2.10 -0.30
CA ARG A 96 8.38 -2.45 -1.58
C ARG A 96 9.21 -1.30 -2.15
N ALA A 97 8.82 -0.05 -1.88
CA ALA A 97 9.56 1.15 -2.27
C ALA A 97 10.77 1.44 -1.35
N GLY A 98 10.95 0.71 -0.25
CA GLY A 98 12.00 0.96 0.74
C GLY A 98 11.73 2.15 1.68
N MET A 99 10.51 2.69 1.65
CA MET A 99 10.10 3.87 2.44
C MET A 99 9.61 3.46 3.82
N LEU A 100 10.45 2.74 4.57
CA LEU A 100 10.06 2.04 5.80
C LEU A 100 9.61 3.00 6.91
N ASP A 101 10.29 4.13 7.09
CA ASP A 101 9.91 5.13 8.10
C ASP A 101 8.56 5.77 7.79
N ALA A 102 8.29 6.10 6.51
CA ALA A 102 6.99 6.60 6.09
C ALA A 102 5.89 5.55 6.30
N ALA A 103 6.19 4.28 6.03
CA ALA A 103 5.25 3.18 6.23
C ALA A 103 4.90 2.99 7.71
N LEU A 104 5.90 2.99 8.60
CA LEU A 104 5.67 2.90 10.05
C LEU A 104 4.87 4.10 10.56
N SER A 105 5.20 5.33 10.11
CA SER A 105 4.47 6.54 10.49
C SER A 105 2.99 6.45 10.10
N LEU A 106 2.70 6.06 8.85
CA LEU A 106 1.33 5.88 8.37
C LEU A 106 0.59 4.81 9.16
N GLY A 107 1.22 3.65 9.37
CA GLY A 107 0.64 2.51 10.08
C GLY A 107 0.32 2.81 11.54
N VAL A 108 1.25 3.40 12.29
CA VAL A 108 1.04 3.74 13.72
C VAL A 108 -0.10 4.76 13.88
N GLY A 109 -0.24 5.71 12.94
CA GLY A 109 -1.31 6.71 12.98
C GLY A 109 -2.71 6.13 12.76
N HIS A 110 -2.83 5.12 11.90
CA HIS A 110 -4.12 4.70 11.34
C HIS A 110 -4.54 3.28 11.67
N TRP A 111 -3.63 2.39 12.04
CA TRP A 111 -3.99 0.99 12.27
C TRP A 111 -4.89 0.83 13.50
N ARG A 112 -5.98 0.08 13.32
CA ARG A 112 -6.92 -0.32 14.37
C ARG A 112 -7.02 -1.85 14.41
N PRO A 113 -6.23 -2.54 15.25
CA PRO A 113 -6.09 -4.00 15.20
C PRO A 113 -7.38 -4.81 15.39
N ARG A 114 -8.42 -4.22 16.00
CA ARG A 114 -9.72 -4.87 16.22
C ARG A 114 -10.71 -4.69 15.07
N GLU A 115 -10.45 -3.74 14.19
CA GLU A 115 -11.38 -3.27 13.17
C GLU A 115 -10.84 -3.51 11.76
N HIS A 116 -9.53 -3.32 11.57
CA HIS A 116 -8.88 -3.44 10.28
C HIS A 116 -8.52 -4.89 9.97
N VAL A 117 -8.50 -5.21 8.67
CA VAL A 117 -8.06 -6.51 8.17
C VAL A 117 -6.68 -6.92 8.72
N PRO A 118 -6.44 -8.20 9.07
CA PRO A 118 -5.17 -8.67 9.63
C PRO A 118 -3.95 -8.36 8.76
N GLU A 119 -4.13 -8.26 7.44
CA GLU A 119 -3.11 -7.92 6.45
C GLU A 119 -2.40 -6.60 6.76
N ALA A 120 -3.10 -5.59 7.29
CA ALA A 120 -2.48 -4.32 7.66
C ALA A 120 -1.47 -4.50 8.81
N GLY A 121 -1.80 -5.34 9.79
CA GLY A 121 -0.88 -5.68 10.88
C GLY A 121 0.27 -6.56 10.41
N ARG A 122 0.01 -7.51 9.49
CA ARG A 122 1.07 -8.28 8.83
C ARG A 122 2.12 -7.38 8.20
N GLU A 123 1.70 -6.40 7.39
CA GLU A 123 2.65 -5.47 6.76
C GLU A 123 3.42 -4.65 7.80
N LEU A 124 2.78 -4.20 8.89
CA LEU A 124 3.49 -3.48 9.96
C LEU A 124 4.59 -4.32 10.63
N VAL A 125 4.34 -5.60 10.88
CA VAL A 125 5.37 -6.51 11.40
C VAL A 125 6.50 -6.66 10.38
N GLN A 126 6.18 -6.89 9.11
CA GLN A 126 7.19 -7.04 8.05
C GLN A 126 8.03 -5.78 7.86
N ILE A 127 7.40 -4.59 7.88
CA ILE A 127 8.09 -3.30 7.81
C ILE A 127 9.03 -3.14 8.99
N ALA A 128 8.56 -3.42 10.21
CA ALA A 128 9.38 -3.28 11.41
C ALA A 128 10.59 -4.23 11.40
N VAL A 129 10.42 -5.49 10.94
CA VAL A 129 11.54 -6.42 10.74
C VAL A 129 12.52 -5.88 9.70
N GLN A 130 12.03 -5.44 8.53
CA GLN A 130 12.87 -4.91 7.46
C GLN A 130 13.63 -3.63 7.89
N ALA A 131 13.06 -2.85 8.81
CA ALA A 131 13.70 -1.68 9.40
C ALA A 131 14.67 -2.01 10.55
N GLY A 132 14.87 -3.29 10.89
CA GLY A 132 15.69 -3.73 12.02
C GLY A 132 15.07 -3.43 13.39
N ARG A 133 13.79 -3.09 13.46
CA ARG A 133 13.06 -2.72 14.69
C ARG A 133 12.35 -3.92 15.30
N ILE A 134 13.11 -4.94 15.68
CA ILE A 134 12.57 -6.22 16.18
C ILE A 134 11.64 -6.07 17.38
N GLY A 135 11.97 -5.19 18.33
CA GLY A 135 11.10 -4.91 19.47
C GLY A 135 9.75 -4.29 19.06
N GLU A 136 9.69 -3.54 17.97
CA GLU A 136 8.46 -3.00 17.42
C GLU A 136 7.66 -4.06 16.66
N ALA A 137 8.34 -4.90 15.88
CA ALA A 137 7.73 -6.04 15.20
C ALA A 137 7.00 -6.97 16.19
N LYS A 138 7.63 -7.30 17.32
CA LYS A 138 7.02 -8.11 18.39
C LYS A 138 5.77 -7.45 18.99
N ARG A 139 5.76 -6.12 19.15
CA ARG A 139 4.58 -5.39 19.65
C ARG A 139 3.43 -5.39 18.64
N HIS A 140 3.72 -5.18 17.36
CA HIS A 140 2.72 -5.24 16.30
C HIS A 140 2.14 -6.66 16.18
N LEU A 141 2.98 -7.69 16.31
CA LEU A 141 2.52 -9.08 16.30
C LEU A 141 1.61 -9.39 17.50
N ALA A 142 1.97 -8.94 18.70
CA ALA A 142 1.10 -9.11 19.88
C ALA A 142 -0.24 -8.35 19.72
N ALA A 143 -0.24 -7.18 19.08
CA ALA A 143 -1.46 -6.42 18.85
C ALA A 143 -2.44 -7.12 17.90
N LEU A 144 -1.98 -7.99 16.99
CA LEU A 144 -2.84 -8.79 16.12
C LEU A 144 -3.75 -9.74 16.90
N GLU A 145 -3.37 -10.15 18.12
CA GLU A 145 -4.20 -11.02 18.96
C GLU A 145 -5.53 -10.37 19.37
N ALA A 146 -5.63 -9.04 19.28
CA ALA A 146 -6.86 -8.31 19.56
C ALA A 146 -7.92 -8.41 18.44
N HIS A 147 -7.56 -8.90 17.25
CA HIS A 147 -8.46 -9.00 16.10
C HIS A 147 -9.53 -10.10 16.32
N PRO A 148 -10.81 -9.89 15.96
CA PRO A 148 -11.86 -10.87 16.24
C PRO A 148 -11.73 -12.19 15.45
N ASP A 149 -11.21 -12.14 14.22
CA ASP A 149 -10.94 -13.34 13.42
C ASP A 149 -9.60 -13.96 13.81
N GLN A 150 -9.64 -14.85 14.79
CA GLN A 150 -8.47 -15.57 15.31
C GLN A 150 -7.96 -16.65 14.34
N GLY A 151 -8.78 -17.10 13.40
CA GLY A 151 -8.37 -18.06 12.38
C GLY A 151 -7.39 -17.40 11.40
N ALA A 152 -7.80 -16.26 10.84
CA ALA A 152 -6.96 -15.48 9.94
C ALA A 152 -5.66 -15.01 10.62
N VAL A 153 -5.71 -14.63 11.90
CA VAL A 153 -4.51 -14.23 12.66
C VAL A 153 -3.58 -15.42 12.94
N GLY A 154 -4.13 -16.59 13.24
CA GLY A 154 -3.36 -17.78 13.61
C GLY A 154 -2.35 -18.19 12.52
N ASP A 155 -2.80 -18.24 11.27
CA ASP A 155 -1.95 -18.58 10.13
C ASP A 155 -0.84 -17.54 9.93
N LEU A 156 -1.20 -16.25 10.00
CA LEU A 156 -0.24 -15.15 9.86
C LEU A 156 0.82 -15.16 10.95
N ARG A 157 0.43 -15.47 12.19
CA ARG A 157 1.34 -15.41 13.35
C ARG A 157 2.50 -16.38 13.21
N ILE A 158 2.25 -17.59 12.70
CA ILE A 158 3.29 -18.61 12.50
C ILE A 158 4.40 -18.07 11.59
N ASP A 159 4.02 -17.51 10.44
CA ASP A 159 4.97 -16.98 9.47
C ASP A 159 5.72 -15.75 10.01
N LEU A 160 5.02 -14.88 10.73
CA LEU A 160 5.58 -13.65 11.28
C LEU A 160 6.52 -13.90 12.46
N ASP A 161 6.20 -14.85 13.34
CA ASP A 161 7.09 -15.27 14.43
C ASP A 161 8.39 -15.85 13.88
N ALA A 162 8.31 -16.74 12.89
CA ALA A 162 9.48 -17.31 12.23
C ALA A 162 10.36 -16.21 11.60
N MET A 163 9.74 -15.23 10.95
CA MET A 163 10.43 -14.08 10.37
C MET A 163 11.16 -13.26 11.44
N ILE A 164 10.50 -12.92 12.54
CA ILE A 164 11.10 -12.17 13.64
C ILE A 164 12.31 -12.91 14.22
N LEU A 165 12.17 -14.21 14.49
CA LEU A 165 13.24 -15.03 15.08
C LEU A 165 14.48 -15.08 14.19
N SER A 166 14.32 -15.15 12.87
CA SER A 166 15.45 -15.15 11.93
C SER A 166 16.25 -13.85 11.89
N HIS A 167 15.73 -12.75 12.47
CA HIS A 167 16.35 -11.43 12.48
C HIS A 167 16.75 -10.95 13.89
N ASP A 168 16.63 -11.79 14.92
CA ASP A 168 16.91 -11.46 16.34
C ASP A 168 18.37 -11.82 16.74
N HIS A 169 19.32 -11.78 15.80
CA HIS A 169 20.72 -12.21 15.96
C HIS A 169 21.71 -11.05 16.06
#